data_AF-A0A2V8ANR6-F1
#
_entry.id   AF-A0A2V8ANR6-F1
#
_cell.length_a   1.000
_cell.length_b   1.000
_cell.length_c   1.000
_cell.angle_alpha   90.00
_cell.angle_beta   90.00
_cell.angle_gamma   90.00
#
_symmetry.space_group_name_H-M   'P 1'
#
loop_
_entity.id
_entity.type
_entity.pdbx_description
1 polymer ?
#
loop_
_entity_poly.entity_id
_entity_poly.type
_entity_poly.pdbx_seq_one_letter_code
_entity_poly.pdbx_strand_id
1 'polypeptide(L)'
;MRTSRRGSRNMGNGLARVGRGALPKNATVVDGMPRKLLTKAGAAAYAARKGLVEPVIGQIKRARGFRQFLLRGFENVQGEWSLVCTTHNILKFYRLCV
;
A
#
# COMPACT_ATOMS: atom_id res chain seq x y z
N MET A 1 32.89 7.27 5.49
CA MET A 1 32.69 5.90 4.95
C MET A 1 31.25 5.80 4.44
N ARG A 2 31.07 5.40 3.18
CA ARG A 2 29.93 5.72 2.29
C ARG A 2 28.55 5.32 2.84
N THR A 3 27.71 6.30 3.19
CA THR A 3 26.26 6.09 3.21
C THR A 3 25.75 6.12 1.77
N SER A 4 25.40 4.94 1.28
CA SER A 4 24.75 4.72 0.00
C SER A 4 23.55 5.67 -0.16
N ARG A 5 23.67 6.62 -1.10
CA ARG A 5 22.57 7.46 -1.59
C ARG A 5 21.51 6.56 -2.19
N ARG A 6 20.63 5.99 -1.36
CA ARG A 6 19.41 5.34 -1.82
C ARG A 6 18.54 6.46 -2.38
N GLY A 7 18.53 6.57 -3.71
CA GLY A 7 17.98 7.68 -4.46
C GLY A 7 16.62 8.11 -3.94
N SER A 8 16.53 9.41 -3.61
CA SER A 8 15.28 10.11 -3.43
C SER A 8 14.49 9.99 -4.74
N ARG A 9 13.62 8.97 -4.82
CA ARG A 9 12.64 8.85 -5.89
C ARG A 9 11.62 9.94 -5.66
N ASN A 10 11.74 11.00 -6.44
CA ASN A 10 10.85 12.15 -6.46
C ASN A 10 9.39 11.65 -6.63
N MET A 11 8.64 11.56 -5.53
CA MET A 11 7.24 11.11 -5.48
C MET A 11 6.27 12.25 -5.83
N GLY A 12 6.61 13.02 -6.86
CA GLY A 12 5.79 14.09 -7.39
C GLY A 12 5.75 13.98 -8.91
N ASN A 13 4.58 13.64 -9.46
CA ASN A 13 4.30 13.67 -10.91
C ASN A 13 4.91 12.54 -11.78
N GLY A 14 4.88 11.29 -11.31
CA GLY A 14 5.40 10.13 -12.05
C GLY A 14 4.51 9.59 -13.18
N LEU A 15 3.20 9.85 -13.16
CA LEU A 15 2.25 9.30 -14.15
C LEU A 15 2.34 10.02 -15.51
N ALA A 16 2.68 11.31 -15.53
CA ALA A 16 2.68 12.13 -16.73
C ALA A 16 3.91 11.91 -17.65
N ARG A 17 4.97 11.26 -17.16
CA ARG A 17 6.27 11.12 -17.86
C ARG A 17 6.46 9.78 -18.57
N VAL A 18 5.41 8.96 -18.60
CA VAL A 18 5.52 7.55 -18.98
C VAL A 18 5.29 7.40 -20.49
N GLY A 19 6.38 7.40 -21.25
CA GLY A 19 6.32 7.18 -22.70
C GLY A 19 5.69 5.83 -23.08
N ARG A 20 4.91 5.84 -24.16
CA ARG A 20 4.44 4.61 -24.82
C ARG A 20 5.64 3.92 -25.46
N GLY A 21 6.06 2.78 -24.91
CA GLY A 21 7.26 2.05 -25.31
C GLY A 21 7.57 0.90 -24.37
N ALA A 22 8.46 -0.01 -24.79
CA ALA A 22 8.88 -1.16 -24.00
C ALA A 22 9.55 -0.72 -22.67
N LEU A 23 9.25 -1.43 -21.58
CA LEU A 23 10.01 -1.25 -20.34
C LEU A 23 11.47 -1.70 -20.56
N PRO A 24 12.44 -1.06 -19.90
CA PRO A 24 13.81 -1.56 -19.92
C PRO A 24 13.85 -2.97 -19.30
N LYS A 25 14.77 -3.83 -19.78
CA LYS A 25 14.82 -5.26 -19.42
C LYS A 25 15.03 -5.51 -17.91
N ASN A 26 15.58 -4.54 -17.19
CA ASN A 26 15.82 -4.56 -15.75
C ASN A 26 14.74 -3.80 -14.94
N ALA A 27 13.60 -3.47 -15.55
CA ALA A 27 12.54 -2.75 -14.89
C ALA A 27 11.86 -3.59 -13.81
N THR A 28 11.59 -2.97 -12.66
CA THR A 28 10.84 -3.60 -11.58
C THR A 28 9.34 -3.54 -11.85
N VAL A 29 8.56 -4.37 -11.14
CA VAL A 29 7.09 -4.33 -11.18
C VAL A 29 6.54 -2.93 -10.86
N VAL A 30 7.23 -2.18 -9.99
CA VAL A 30 6.88 -0.81 -9.60
C VAL A 30 7.09 0.16 -10.76
N ASP A 31 8.12 -0.04 -11.59
CA ASP A 31 8.39 0.81 -12.75
C ASP A 31 7.34 0.64 -13.87
N GLY A 32 6.62 -0.49 -13.87
CA GLY A 32 5.51 -0.77 -14.77
C GLY A 32 4.13 -0.27 -14.29
N MET A 33 3.97 -0.02 -12.97
CA MET A 33 2.71 0.44 -12.39
C MET A 33 2.15 1.70 -13.06
N PRO A 34 2.95 2.74 -13.36
CA PRO A 34 2.44 3.94 -14.00
C PRO A 34 1.76 3.66 -15.34
N ARG A 35 2.31 2.77 -16.18
CA ARG A 35 1.70 2.37 -17.46
C ARG A 35 0.37 1.66 -17.24
N LYS A 36 0.30 0.76 -16.26
CA LYS A 36 -0.93 0.03 -15.93
C LYS A 36 -2.03 0.97 -15.45
N LEU A 37 -1.71 1.93 -14.57
CA LEU A 37 -2.67 2.89 -14.01
C LEU A 37 -3.21 3.90 -15.03
N LEU A 38 -2.48 4.17 -16.13
CA LEU A 38 -2.96 5.03 -17.21
C LEU A 38 -4.03 4.35 -18.09
N THR A 39 -4.10 3.02 -18.11
CA THR A 39 -5.13 2.30 -18.86
C THR A 39 -6.48 2.42 -18.17
N LYS A 40 -7.58 2.52 -18.93
CA LYS A 40 -8.94 2.58 -18.37
C LYS A 40 -9.23 1.39 -17.44
N ALA A 41 -8.84 0.18 -17.86
CA ALA A 41 -9.01 -1.04 -17.08
C ALA A 41 -8.19 -1.03 -15.78
N GLY A 42 -6.92 -0.60 -15.85
CA GLY A 42 -6.05 -0.50 -14.67
C GLY A 42 -6.49 0.59 -13.69
N ALA A 43 -6.95 1.74 -14.20
CA ALA A 43 -7.54 2.80 -13.39
C ALA A 43 -8.80 2.32 -12.67
N ALA A 44 -9.71 1.63 -13.38
CA ALA A 44 -10.94 1.08 -12.81
C ALA A 44 -10.65 0.02 -11.73
N ALA A 45 -9.73 -0.91 -11.99
CA ALA A 45 -9.33 -1.92 -11.01
C ALA A 45 -8.65 -1.29 -9.77
N TYR A 46 -7.83 -0.25 -9.97
CA TYR A 46 -7.21 0.48 -8.87
C TYR A 46 -8.23 1.27 -8.06
N ALA A 47 -9.22 1.88 -8.71
CA ALA A 47 -10.33 2.56 -8.04
C ALA A 47 -11.18 1.58 -7.21
N ALA A 48 -11.50 0.40 -7.75
CA ALA A 48 -12.24 -0.64 -7.01
C ALA A 48 -11.50 -1.10 -5.75
N ARG A 49 -10.16 -1.19 -5.80
CA ARG A 49 -9.34 -1.54 -4.64
C ARG A 49 -9.42 -0.52 -3.51
N LYS A 50 -9.65 0.76 -3.79
CA LYS A 50 -9.83 1.79 -2.76
C LYS A 50 -11.00 1.43 -1.85
N GLY A 51 -12.12 1.00 -2.42
CA GLY A 51 -13.30 0.56 -1.69
C GLY A 51 -13.07 -0.65 -0.76
N LEU A 52 -12.01 -1.43 -0.98
CA LEU A 52 -11.66 -2.56 -0.12
C LEU A 52 -10.73 -2.15 1.03
N VAL A 53 -9.70 -1.34 0.74
CA VAL A 53 -8.64 -1.02 1.70
C VAL A 53 -8.98 0.16 2.61
N GLU A 54 -9.66 1.19 2.09
CA GLU A 54 -10.06 2.37 2.85
C GLU A 54 -10.98 2.06 4.05
N PRO A 55 -12.03 1.24 3.92
CA PRO A 55 -12.87 0.92 5.08
C PRO A 55 -12.13 0.10 6.13
N VAL A 56 -11.19 -0.77 5.75
CA VAL A 56 -10.37 -1.52 6.71
C VAL A 56 -9.49 -0.57 7.53
N ILE A 57 -8.82 0.36 6.86
CA ILE A 57 -8.00 1.38 7.54
C ILE A 57 -8.87 2.29 8.42
N GLY A 58 -10.05 2.70 7.94
CA GLY A 58 -11.01 3.50 8.70
C GLY A 58 -11.53 2.77 9.94
N GLN A 59 -11.88 1.49 9.83
CA GLN A 59 -12.33 0.65 10.95
C GLN A 59 -11.23 0.45 11.99
N ILE A 60 -10.00 0.17 11.57
CA ILE A 60 -8.86 0.04 12.49
C ILE A 60 -8.62 1.36 13.23
N LYS A 61 -8.63 2.49 12.53
CA LYS A 61 -8.31 3.79 13.13
C LYS A 61 -9.44 4.38 13.99
N ARG A 62 -10.71 4.22 13.59
CA ARG A 62 -11.87 4.85 14.24
C ARG A 62 -12.65 3.88 15.12
N ALA A 63 -12.90 2.66 14.67
CA ALA A 63 -13.69 1.68 15.43
C ALA A 63 -12.85 0.90 16.45
N ARG A 64 -11.54 0.74 16.24
CA ARG A 64 -10.63 0.06 17.17
C ARG A 64 -9.76 1.03 17.99
N GLY A 65 -9.92 2.35 17.79
CA GLY A 65 -9.18 3.37 18.53
C GLY A 65 -7.66 3.39 18.28
N PHE A 66 -7.16 2.64 17.31
CA PHE A 66 -5.72 2.53 17.03
C PHE A 66 -5.23 3.77 16.26
N ARG A 67 -4.90 4.82 17.00
CA ARG A 67 -4.42 6.11 16.46
C ARG A 67 -2.93 6.33 16.62
N GLN A 68 -2.28 5.58 17.51
CA GLN A 68 -0.86 5.69 17.81
C GLN A 68 -0.28 4.28 17.96
N PHE A 69 0.95 4.09 17.48
CA PHE A 69 1.75 2.89 17.75
C PHE A 69 2.33 3.01 19.16
N LEU A 70 2.31 1.92 19.93
CA LEU A 70 2.86 1.93 21.30
C LEU A 70 4.39 1.74 21.26
N LEU A 71 4.86 0.91 20.34
CA LEU A 71 6.28 0.65 20.13
C LEU A 71 6.92 1.71 19.21
N ARG A 72 8.22 1.93 19.41
CA ARG A 72 9.08 2.75 18.54
C ARG A 72 10.08 1.85 17.81
N GLY A 73 10.42 2.24 16.58
CA GLY A 73 11.28 1.48 15.67
C GLY A 73 10.50 0.69 14.61
N PHE A 74 11.03 0.63 13.39
CA PHE A 74 10.32 0.10 12.23
C PHE A 74 9.89 -1.37 12.38
N GLU A 75 10.79 -2.22 12.90
CA GLU A 75 10.52 -3.64 13.10
C GLU A 75 9.41 -3.87 14.12
N ASN A 76 9.46 -3.14 15.24
CA ASN A 76 8.45 -3.26 16.30
C ASN A 76 7.07 -2.75 15.84
N VAL A 77 7.04 -1.63 15.12
CA VAL A 77 5.80 -1.09 14.51
C VAL A 77 5.22 -2.05 13.48
N GLN A 78 6.07 -2.74 12.71
CA GLN A 78 5.62 -3.76 11.76
C GLN A 78 4.96 -4.96 12.46
N GLY A 79 5.50 -5.40 13.60
CA GLY A 79 4.90 -6.43 14.45
C GLY A 79 3.53 -6.00 14.98
N GLU A 80 3.43 -4.81 15.56
CA GLU A 80 2.16 -4.23 16.03
C GLU A 80 1.12 -4.15 14.91
N TRP A 81 1.50 -3.62 13.75
CA TRP A 81 0.61 -3.49 12.62
C TRP A 81 0.10 -4.84 12.12
N SER A 82 0.97 -5.85 12.09
CA SER A 82 0.61 -7.21 11.72
C SER A 82 -0.40 -7.82 12.68
N LEU A 83 -0.21 -7.63 14.00
CA LEU A 83 -1.14 -8.11 15.02
C LEU A 83 -2.53 -7.46 14.90
N VAL A 84 -2.57 -6.14 14.67
CA VAL A 84 -3.81 -5.39 14.44
C VAL A 84 -4.55 -5.91 13.20
N CYS A 85 -3.83 -6.15 12.10
CA CYS A 85 -4.40 -6.69 10.87
C CYS A 85 -4.93 -8.13 11.06
N THR A 86 -4.18 -8.99 11.76
CA THR A 86 -4.60 -10.36 12.07
C THR A 86 -5.89 -10.36 12.89
N THR A 87 -5.96 -9.55 13.94
CA THR A 87 -7.16 -9.45 14.78
C THR A 87 -8.37 -8.94 13.99
N HIS A 88 -8.14 -7.98 13.08
CA HIS A 88 -9.19 -7.48 12.19
C HIS A 88 -9.73 -8.58 11.26
N ASN A 89 -8.85 -9.40 10.69
CA ASN A 89 -9.23 -10.51 9.82
C ASN A 89 -9.99 -11.60 10.58
N ILE A 90 -9.53 -11.98 11.78
CA ILE A 90 -10.22 -12.95 12.64
C ILE A 90 -11.65 -12.50 12.95
N LEU A 91 -11.84 -11.22 13.28
CA LEU A 91 -13.18 -10.68 13.53
C LEU A 91 -14.09 -10.77 12.29
N LYS A 92 -13.53 -10.59 11.08
CA LYS A 92 -14.32 -10.80 9.86
C LYS A 92 -14.73 -12.26 9.69
N PHE A 93 -13.82 -13.22 9.93
CA PHE A 93 -14.17 -14.64 9.87
C PHE A 93 -15.25 -15.02 10.89
N TYR A 94 -15.13 -14.54 12.13
CA TYR A 94 -16.13 -14.78 13.16
C TYR A 94 -17.53 -14.27 12.75
N ARG A 95 -17.61 -13.07 12.16
CA ARG A 95 -18.87 -12.47 11.67
C ARG A 95 -19.43 -13.10 10.40
N LEU A 96 -18.66 -13.96 9.73
CA LEU A 96 -19.14 -14.72 8.57
C LEU A 96 -19.65 -16.11 8.99
N CYS A 97 -19.14 -16.66 10.09
CA CYS A 97 -19.54 -17.96 10.61
C CYS A 97 -20.73 -17.92 11.58
N VAL A 98 -20.99 -16.76 12.19
CA VAL A 98 -22.17 -16.48 13.04
C VAL A 98 -23.17 -15.65 12.25
#